data_AF-A0A4P9Y0H2-F1
#
_entry.id   AF-A0A4P9Y0H2-F1
#
_cell.length_a   1.000
_cell.length_b   1.000
_cell.length_c   1.000
_cell.angle_alpha   90.00
_cell.angle_beta   90.00
_cell.angle_gamma   90.00
#
_symmetry.space_group_name_H-M   'P 1'
#
loop_
_entity.id
_entity.type
_entity.pdbx_description
1 polymer ?
#
loop_
_entity_poly.entity_id
_entity_poly.type
_entity_poly.pdbx_seq_one_letter_code
_entity_poly.pdbx_strand_id
1 'polypeptide(L)'
;MSSPTALSEKAVEAINKVNEKLQTITSEFEDRILALQVEYEIKKKEAYEERQKAVSEIPGFWGEVFSNHPFTGSLLTSAEAELLTGLREVR
;
A
#
# COMPACT_ATOMS: atom_id res chain seq x y z
N MET A 1 5.21 18.90 -53.05
CA MET A 1 5.12 17.77 -52.11
C MET A 1 4.92 18.37 -50.73
N SER A 2 3.69 18.37 -50.21
CA SER A 2 3.39 18.94 -48.89
C SER A 2 3.47 17.83 -47.86
N SER A 3 4.52 17.84 -47.03
CA SER A 3 4.66 16.88 -45.92
C SER A 3 3.50 17.04 -44.93
N PRO A 4 2.75 15.97 -44.59
CA PRO A 4 1.54 16.07 -43.76
C PRO A 4 1.81 16.04 -42.25
N THR A 5 3.00 16.41 -41.78
CA THR A 5 3.42 16.18 -40.38
C THR A 5 3.59 17.46 -39.57
N ALA A 6 2.75 18.47 -39.79
CA ALA A 6 2.66 19.62 -38.88
C ALA A 6 1.29 19.61 -38.21
N LEU A 7 1.25 19.30 -36.91
CA LEU A 7 0.05 19.48 -36.09
C LEU A 7 -0.32 20.97 -36.12
N SER A 8 -1.57 21.30 -36.44
CA SER A 8 -1.99 22.70 -36.40
C SER A 8 -1.99 23.20 -34.96
N GLU A 9 -1.52 24.42 -34.73
CA GLU A 9 -1.47 25.04 -33.40
C GLU A 9 -2.83 24.96 -32.68
N LYS A 10 -3.93 25.18 -33.43
CA LYS A 10 -5.29 25.07 -32.93
C LYS A 10 -5.68 23.66 -32.48
N ALA A 11 -5.19 22.62 -33.16
CA ALA A 11 -5.44 21.23 -32.75
C ALA A 11 -4.63 20.89 -31.48
N VAL A 12 -3.39 21.40 -31.37
CA VAL A 12 -2.55 21.24 -30.17
C VAL A 12 -3.17 21.94 -28.96
N GLU A 13 -3.64 23.18 -29.10
CA GLU A 13 -4.34 23.91 -28.03
C GLU A 13 -5.61 23.19 -27.57
N ALA A 14 -6.41 22.66 -28.50
CA ALA A 14 -7.61 21.93 -28.16
C ALA A 14 -7.30 20.66 -27.35
N ILE A 15 -6.25 19.92 -27.72
CA ILE A 15 -5.80 18.72 -26.98
C ILE A 15 -5.25 19.11 -25.61
N ASN A 16 -4.44 20.18 -25.52
CA ASN A 16 -3.89 20.64 -24.24
C ASN A 16 -5.00 20.99 -23.25
N LYS A 17 -6.05 21.69 -23.69
CA LYS A 17 -7.19 22.02 -22.84
C LYS A 17 -7.95 20.78 -22.35
N VAL A 18 -8.01 19.72 -23.14
CA VAL A 18 -8.60 18.44 -22.69
C VAL A 18 -7.67 17.74 -21.69
N ASN A 19 -6.37 17.74 -21.95
CA ASN A 19 -5.38 17.13 -21.06
C ASN A 19 -5.32 17.84 -19.70
N GLU A 20 -5.41 19.17 -19.65
CA GLU A 20 -5.50 19.94 -18.40
C GLU A 20 -6.72 19.53 -17.57
N LYS A 21 -7.88 19.34 -18.23
CA LYS A 21 -9.08 18.84 -17.56
C LYS A 21 -8.91 17.42 -17.04
N LEU A 22 -8.30 16.54 -17.83
CA LEU A 22 -8.00 15.17 -17.40
C LEU A 22 -7.06 15.16 -16.19
N GLN A 23 -5.99 15.95 -16.23
CA GLN A 23 -5.06 16.09 -15.10
C GLN A 23 -5.75 16.61 -13.84
N THR A 24 -6.65 17.58 -13.98
CA THR A 24 -7.44 18.09 -12.85
C THR A 24 -8.31 16.98 -12.24
N ILE A 25 -9.04 16.23 -13.07
CA ILE A 25 -9.89 15.12 -12.61
C ILE A 25 -9.04 14.01 -11.95
N THR A 26 -7.89 13.68 -12.53
CA THR A 26 -6.97 12.68 -11.96
C THR A 26 -6.45 13.12 -10.60
N SER A 27 -6.01 14.38 -10.46
CA SER A 27 -5.55 14.92 -9.18
C SER A 27 -6.64 14.87 -8.12
N GLU A 28 -7.86 15.30 -8.45
CA GLU A 28 -8.99 15.24 -7.51
C GLU A 28 -9.33 13.80 -7.09
N PHE A 29 -9.20 12.83 -8.00
CA PHE A 29 -9.42 11.42 -7.71
C PHE A 29 -8.36 10.85 -6.77
N GLU A 30 -7.08 11.17 -7.02
CA GLU A 30 -5.96 10.76 -6.17
C GLU A 30 -6.09 11.33 -4.75
N ASP A 31 -6.47 12.60 -4.63
CA ASP A 31 -6.72 13.25 -3.34
C ASP A 31 -7.84 12.56 -2.56
N ARG A 32 -8.93 12.16 -3.25
CA ARG A 32 -10.04 11.45 -2.63
C ARG A 32 -9.66 10.04 -2.19
N ILE A 33 -8.88 9.32 -2.99
CA ILE A 33 -8.35 8.01 -2.60
C ILE A 33 -7.51 8.16 -1.34
N LEU A 34 -6.60 9.13 -1.31
CA LEU A 34 -5.72 9.35 -0.18
C LEU A 34 -6.51 9.70 1.09
N ALA A 35 -7.48 10.61 0.99
CA ALA A 35 -8.35 10.97 2.10
C ALA A 35 -9.10 9.76 2.65
N LEU A 36 -9.66 8.92 1.77
CA LEU A 36 -10.37 7.70 2.15
C LEU A 36 -9.43 6.67 2.81
N GLN A 37 -8.22 6.49 2.27
CA GLN A 37 -7.22 5.61 2.87
C GLN A 37 -6.88 6.07 4.28
N VAL A 38 -6.57 7.35 4.48
CA VAL A 38 -6.25 7.92 5.79
C VAL A 38 -7.41 7.75 6.77
N GLU A 39 -8.64 8.02 6.34
CA GLU A 39 -9.84 7.83 7.17
C GLU A 39 -9.93 6.39 7.70
N TYR A 40 -9.74 5.40 6.83
CA TYR A 40 -9.86 4.00 7.21
C TYR A 40 -8.64 3.47 7.97
N GLU A 41 -7.43 3.99 7.73
CA GLU A 41 -6.27 3.66 8.58
C GLU A 41 -6.49 4.15 10.01
N ILE A 42 -7.02 5.36 10.21
CA ILE A 42 -7.36 5.87 11.53
C ILE A 42 -8.41 4.98 12.21
N LYS A 43 -9.48 4.60 11.50
CA LYS A 43 -10.51 3.68 12.03
C LYS A 43 -9.94 2.31 12.41
N LYS A 44 -9.00 1.79 11.62
CA LYS A 44 -8.38 0.48 11.88
C LYS A 44 -7.40 0.51 13.05
N LYS A 45 -6.85 1.68 13.41
CA LYS A 45 -5.82 1.80 14.44
C LYS A 45 -6.26 1.20 15.78
N GLU A 46 -7.46 1.54 16.26
CA GLU A 46 -7.98 1.02 17.54
C GLU A 46 -8.10 -0.51 17.50
N ALA A 47 -8.65 -1.06 16.40
CA ALA A 47 -8.77 -2.50 16.22
C ALA A 47 -7.39 -3.20 16.13
N TYR A 48 -6.38 -2.58 15.52
CA TYR A 48 -5.02 -3.12 15.50
C TYR A 48 -4.39 -3.14 16.90
N GLU A 49 -4.60 -2.10 17.71
CA GLU A 49 -4.14 -2.04 19.10
C GLU A 49 -4.84 -3.10 19.97
N GLU A 50 -6.15 -3.30 19.80
CA GLU A 50 -6.90 -4.37 20.46
C GLU A 50 -6.40 -5.75 20.08
N ARG A 51 -6.22 -6.00 18.77
CA ARG A 51 -5.65 -7.27 18.27
C ARG A 51 -4.25 -7.50 18.84
N GLN A 52 -3.41 -6.48 18.89
CA GLN A 52 -2.05 -6.60 19.40
C GLN A 52 -2.03 -7.01 20.87
N LYS A 53 -2.93 -6.45 21.69
CA LYS A 53 -3.09 -6.88 23.10
C LYS A 53 -3.49 -8.35 23.17
N ALA A 54 -4.53 -8.76 22.44
CA ALA A 54 -4.99 -10.14 22.43
C ALA A 54 -3.90 -11.13 21.95
N VAL A 55 -3.16 -10.79 20.91
CA VAL A 55 -2.05 -11.60 20.40
C VAL A 55 -0.90 -11.70 21.40
N SER A 56 -0.59 -10.62 22.12
CA SER A 56 0.50 -10.61 23.12
C SER A 56 0.28 -11.56 24.30
N GLU A 57 -0.97 -11.95 24.55
CA GLU A 57 -1.34 -12.94 25.57
C GLU A 57 -1.08 -14.40 25.12
N ILE A 58 -0.80 -14.62 23.83
CA ILE A 58 -0.54 -15.94 23.25
C ILE A 58 0.99 -16.12 23.09
N PRO A 59 1.65 -16.92 23.94
CA PRO A 59 3.09 -17.13 23.86
C PRO A 59 3.49 -17.77 22.53
N GLY A 60 4.53 -17.23 21.87
CA GLY A 60 5.08 -17.78 20.64
C GLY A 60 4.25 -17.53 19.37
N PHE A 61 3.13 -16.80 19.45
CA PHE A 61 2.21 -16.58 18.32
C PHE A 61 2.92 -16.15 17.03
N TRP A 62 3.75 -15.10 17.10
CA TRP A 62 4.42 -14.57 15.91
C TRP A 62 5.46 -15.53 15.34
N GLY A 63 6.18 -16.27 16.19
CA GLY A 63 7.13 -17.29 15.72
C GLY A 63 6.45 -18.39 14.92
N GLU A 64 5.27 -18.83 15.36
CA GLU A 64 4.45 -19.80 14.63
C GLU A 64 3.88 -19.22 13.33
N VAL A 65 3.41 -17.97 13.34
CA VAL A 65 2.93 -17.26 12.13
C VAL A 65 4.04 -17.18 11.08
N PHE A 66 5.24 -16.73 11.44
CA PHE A 66 6.34 -16.58 10.49
C PHE A 66 6.84 -17.91 9.96
N SER A 67 6.87 -18.96 10.79
CA SER A 67 7.29 -20.30 10.41
C SER A 67 6.29 -20.97 9.45
N ASN A 68 5.00 -20.72 9.65
CA ASN A 68 3.93 -21.32 8.85
C ASN A 68 3.65 -20.56 7.54
N HIS A 69 4.06 -19.30 7.42
CA HIS A 69 3.83 -18.52 6.20
C HIS A 69 4.80 -18.95 5.08
N PRO A 70 4.32 -19.28 3.86
CA PRO A 70 5.12 -19.96 2.83
C PRO A 70 6.42 -19.25 2.44
N PHE A 71 6.38 -17.92 2.37
CA PHE A 71 7.56 -17.13 1.99
C PHE A 71 8.53 -17.00 3.16
N THR A 72 8.11 -16.38 4.25
CA THR A 72 8.96 -16.15 5.43
C THR A 72 9.48 -17.43 6.05
N GLY A 73 8.66 -18.49 6.15
CA GLY A 73 9.07 -19.79 6.67
C GLY A 73 10.19 -20.42 5.85
N SER A 74 10.16 -20.25 4.53
CA SER A 74 11.22 -20.72 3.64
C SER A 74 12.55 -19.97 3.77
N LEU A 75 12.51 -18.75 4.34
CA LEU A 75 13.69 -17.93 4.59
C LEU A 75 14.33 -18.20 5.96
N LEU A 76 13.60 -18.82 6.89
CA LEU A 76 14.07 -19.04 8.26
C LEU A 76 14.95 -20.29 8.34
N THR A 77 16.14 -20.12 8.90
CA THR A 77 16.95 -21.23 9.42
C THR A 77 16.42 -21.71 10.77
N SER A 78 16.83 -22.90 11.20
CA SER A 78 16.43 -23.45 12.51
C SER A 78 16.84 -22.54 13.68
N ALA A 79 17.99 -21.87 13.59
CA ALA A 79 18.46 -20.94 14.60
C ALA A 79 17.59 -19.67 14.67
N GLU A 80 17.15 -19.14 13.52
CA GLU A 80 16.26 -17.98 13.48
C GLU A 80 14.85 -18.33 13.97
N ALA A 81 14.35 -19.52 13.64
CA ALA A 81 13.07 -20.01 14.17
C ALA A 81 13.09 -20.13 15.70
N GLU A 82 14.20 -20.59 16.29
CA GLU A 82 14.38 -20.62 17.75
C GLU A 82 14.38 -19.22 18.36
N LEU A 83 15.06 -18.24 17.74
CA LEU A 83 15.05 -16.85 18.20
C LEU A 83 13.64 -16.23 18.18
N LEU A 84 12.83 -16.58 17.18
CA LEU A 84 11.46 -16.09 17.05
C LEU A 84 10.52 -16.60 18.15
N THR A 85 10.89 -17.64 18.91
CA THR A 85 10.11 -18.07 20.08
C THR A 85 10.03 -16.99 21.17
N GLY A 86 11.01 -16.09 21.22
CA GLY A 86 11.04 -14.94 22.12
C GLY A 86 10.29 -13.71 21.61
N LEU A 87 9.78 -13.71 20.38
CA LEU A 87 9.14 -12.56 19.75
C LEU A 87 7.73 -12.34 20.31
N ARG A 88 7.52 -11.18 20.95
CA ARG A 88 6.24 -10.84 21.61
C ARG A 88 5.35 -9.90 20.80
N GLU A 89 5.95 -9.02 20.00
CA GLU A 89 5.21 -7.99 19.26
C GLU A 89 5.79 -7.80 17.85
N VAL A 90 4.91 -7.51 16.89
CA VAL A 90 5.24 -7.03 15.54
C VAL A 90 4.35 -5.82 15.29
N ARG A 91 4.94 -4.69 14.90
CA ARG A 91 4.26 -3.41 14.69
C ARG A 91 4.26 -3.02 13.23
#